data_AF-A0A1H5SZD4-F1
#
_entry.id   AF-A0A1H5SZD4-F1
#
_cell.length_a   1.000
_cell.length_b   1.000
_cell.length_c   1.000
_cell.angle_alpha   90.00
_cell.angle_beta   90.00
_cell.angle_gamma   90.00
#
_symmetry.space_group_name_H-M   'P 1'
#
loop_
_entity.id
_entity.type
_entity.pdbx_description
1 polymer ?
#
loop_
_entity_poly.entity_id
_entity_poly.type
_entity_poly.pdbx_seq_one_letter_code
_entity_poly.pdbx_strand_id
1 'polypeptide(L)'
;MIRRQLCDRPIRVRLHDDRPVAFWTDGREYEVTALMEMVGLIRVRDDVDTCLWQVRARSRDGREVVYDLVRDHGDWRMAAVWV
;
A
#
# COMPACT_ATOMS: atom_id res chain seq x y z
N MET A 1 -13.21 -15.02 -7.20
CA MET A 1 -12.15 -15.39 -6.25
C MET A 1 -11.05 -14.36 -6.42
N ILE A 2 -10.80 -13.52 -5.40
CA ILE A 2 -9.73 -12.52 -5.47
C ILE A 2 -8.41 -13.28 -5.26
N ARG A 3 -7.46 -13.14 -6.19
CA ARG A 3 -6.15 -13.79 -6.12
C ARG A 3 -5.14 -12.82 -5.50
N ARG A 4 -4.50 -13.25 -4.41
CA ARG A 4 -3.39 -12.51 -3.80
C ARG A 4 -2.08 -12.88 -4.47
N GLN A 5 -1.34 -11.90 -4.94
CA GLN A 5 0.01 -12.04 -5.44
C GLN A 5 0.95 -11.24 -4.55
N LEU A 6 1.90 -11.92 -3.90
CA LEU A 6 2.97 -11.24 -3.20
C LEU A 6 3.87 -10.53 -4.20
N CYS A 7 4.26 -9.31 -3.86
CA CYS A 7 5.23 -8.52 -4.58
C CYS A 7 5.97 -7.70 -3.56
N ASP A 8 7.26 -7.49 -3.71
CA ASP A 8 8.00 -6.58 -2.84
C ASP A 8 8.73 -5.60 -3.74
N ARG A 9 8.23 -4.37 -3.78
CA ARG A 9 8.81 -3.33 -4.64
C ARG A 9 8.67 -1.94 -4.03
N PRO A 10 9.70 -1.09 -4.18
CA PRO A 10 9.62 0.29 -3.75
C PRO A 10 8.57 1.03 -4.58
N ILE A 11 7.83 1.92 -3.92
CA ILE A 11 6.85 2.79 -4.56
C ILE A 11 7.00 4.20 -4.04
N ARG A 12 6.50 5.17 -4.81
CA ARG A 12 6.32 6.54 -4.31
C ARG A 12 4.89 6.67 -3.81
N VAL A 13 4.70 7.29 -2.66
CA VAL A 13 3.38 7.49 -2.06
C VAL A 13 3.20 8.98 -1.78
N ARG A 14 2.04 9.52 -2.15
CA ARG A 14 1.59 10.85 -1.75
C ARG A 14 0.70 10.68 -0.52
N LEU A 15 1.00 11.45 0.51
CA LEU A 15 0.29 11.44 1.78
C LEU A 15 -0.59 12.69 1.93
N HIS A 16 -1.66 12.55 2.69
CA HIS A 16 -2.45 13.64 3.27
C HIS A 16 -2.74 13.25 4.72
N ASP A 17 -2.35 14.08 5.68
CA ASP A 17 -2.45 13.78 7.13
C ASP A 17 -1.89 12.39 7.49
N ASP A 18 -0.68 12.09 6.99
CA ASP A 18 0.02 10.81 7.13
C ASP A 18 -0.65 9.59 6.48
N ARG A 19 -1.76 9.78 5.75
CA ARG A 19 -2.49 8.69 5.08
C ARG A 19 -2.19 8.65 3.58
N PRO A 20 -2.04 7.46 2.98
CA PRO A 20 -1.85 7.33 1.54
C PRO A 20 -3.10 7.78 0.77
N VAL A 21 -2.94 8.75 -0.12
CA VAL A 21 -4.00 9.24 -1.02
C VAL A 21 -3.73 8.89 -2.49
N ALA A 22 -2.47 8.70 -2.86
CA ALA A 22 -2.09 8.19 -4.17
C ALA A 22 -0.72 7.51 -4.09
N PHE A 23 -0.43 6.62 -5.03
CA PHE A 23 0.91 6.04 -5.18
C PHE A 23 1.28 5.76 -6.64
N TRP A 24 2.58 5.64 -6.90
CA TRP A 24 3.13 5.37 -8.22
C TRP A 24 3.93 4.08 -8.22
N THR A 25 3.60 3.20 -9.16
CA THR A 25 4.33 1.97 -9.48
C THR A 25 4.37 1.78 -10.99
N ASP A 26 5.48 1.27 -11.53
CA ASP A 26 5.64 0.95 -12.96
C ASP A 26 5.24 2.10 -13.92
N GLY A 27 5.51 3.35 -13.52
CA GLY A 27 5.15 4.54 -14.28
C GLY A 27 3.65 4.90 -14.28
N ARG A 28 2.82 4.18 -13.52
CA ARG A 28 1.38 4.42 -13.39
C ARG A 28 1.05 5.01 -12.03
N GLU A 29 0.12 5.95 -12.04
CA GLU A 29 -0.49 6.56 -10.86
C GLU A 29 -1.76 5.82 -10.49
N TYR A 30 -1.93 5.57 -9.19
CA TYR A 30 -3.12 4.98 -8.61
C TYR A 30 -3.65 5.91 -7.52
N GLU A 31 -4.92 6.29 -7.64
CA GLU A 31 -5.63 7.08 -6.63
C GLU A 31 -6.21 6.14 -5.58
N VAL A 32 -5.99 6.42 -4.30
CA VAL A 32 -6.55 5.62 -3.20
C VAL A 32 -8.00 6.03 -2.98
N THR A 33 -8.92 5.10 -3.18
CA THR A 33 -10.37 5.31 -3.02
C THR A 33 -10.89 4.82 -1.67
N ALA A 34 -10.19 3.89 -1.02
CA ALA A 34 -10.44 3.47 0.34
C ALA A 34 -9.15 2.98 0.99
N LEU A 35 -9.02 3.16 2.31
CA LEU A 35 -7.84 2.77 3.07
C LEU A 35 -8.26 2.10 4.38
N MET A 36 -7.51 1.07 4.77
CA MET A 36 -7.62 0.38 6.05
C MET A 36 -6.22 0.21 6.62
N GLU A 37 -5.96 0.85 7.76
CA GLU A 37 -4.73 0.63 8.52
C GLU A 37 -4.81 -0.74 9.19
N MET A 38 -3.81 -1.58 8.94
CA MET A 38 -3.67 -2.87 9.59
C MET A 38 -2.56 -2.76 10.62
N VAL A 39 -2.91 -2.87 11.91
CA VAL A 39 -1.93 -3.03 12.96
C VAL A 39 -1.23 -4.37 12.73
N GLY A 40 0.01 -4.32 12.24
CA GLY A 40 0.81 -5.50 12.01
C GLY A 40 1.05 -6.23 13.32
N LEU A 41 0.37 -7.36 13.54
CA LEU A 41 0.70 -8.33 14.59
C LEU A 41 1.98 -9.09 14.18
N ILE A 42 3.09 -8.38 13.99
CA ILE A 42 4.40 -8.98 13.71
C ILE A 42 5.31 -8.66 14.91
N ARG A 43 5.31 -9.62 15.84
CA ARG A 43 6.23 -9.88 16.96
C ARG A 43 7.14 -8.72 17.42
N VAL A 44 6.87 -8.28 18.65
CA VAL A 44 7.82 -7.91 19.72
C VAL A 44 9.31 -7.96 19.32
N ARG A 45 9.78 -6.88 18.71
CA ARG A 45 11.11 -6.28 18.89
C ARG A 45 11.16 -4.96 18.08
N ASP A 46 10.84 -3.89 18.79
CA ASP A 46 11.37 -2.52 18.67
C ASP A 46 11.01 -1.57 17.52
N ASP A 47 10.46 -2.00 16.37
CA ASP A 47 10.17 -1.02 15.29
C ASP A 47 8.71 -0.58 15.24
N VAL A 48 8.39 0.42 16.06
CA VAL A 48 7.12 1.20 16.06
C VAL A 48 6.88 1.88 14.70
N ASP A 49 7.90 1.96 13.85
CA ASP A 49 7.88 2.69 12.58
C ASP A 49 7.38 1.84 11.38
N THR A 50 7.04 0.56 11.60
CA THR A 50 6.47 -0.28 10.52
C THR A 50 4.95 -0.25 10.52
N CYS A 51 4.34 0.30 9.46
CA CYS A 51 2.89 0.33 9.26
C CYS A 51 2.49 -0.47 8.02
N LEU A 52 1.40 -1.25 8.13
CA LEU A 52 0.80 -1.97 7.01
C LEU A 52 -0.56 -1.38 6.67
N TRP A 53 -0.78 -1.03 5.41
CA TRP A 53 -2.01 -0.42 4.90
C TRP A 53 -2.59 -1.29 3.80
N GLN A 54 -3.87 -1.63 3.90
CA GLN A 54 -4.61 -2.14 2.75
C GLN A 54 -5.30 -0.97 2.06
N VAL A 55 -5.01 -0.77 0.79
CA VAL A 55 -5.57 0.33 -0.01
C VAL A 55 -6.35 -0.22 -1.19
N ARG A 56 -7.58 0.25 -1.37
CA ARG A 56 -8.30 0.14 -2.64
C ARG A 56 -7.90 1.33 -3.49
N ALA A 57 -7.46 1.06 -4.71
CA ALA A 57 -6.97 2.12 -5.58
C ALA A 57 -7.47 1.96 -7.01
N ARG A 58 -7.61 3.08 -7.70
CA ARG A 58 -8.10 3.17 -9.07
C ARG A 58 -7.04 3.79 -9.98
N SER A 59 -6.76 3.14 -11.10
CA SER A 59 -5.92 3.73 -12.16
C SER A 59 -6.73 4.60 -13.12
N ARG A 60 -6.04 5.39 -13.95
CA ARG A 60 -6.67 6.29 -14.94
C ARG A 60 -7.58 5.60 -15.96
N ASP A 61 -7.35 4.31 -16.22
CA ASP A 61 -8.20 3.47 -17.08
C ASP A 61 -9.50 3.01 -16.38
N GLY A 62 -9.73 3.41 -15.13
CA GLY A 62 -10.90 3.06 -14.34
C GLY A 62 -10.79 1.70 -13.63
N ARG A 63 -9.69 0.96 -13.80
CA ARG A 63 -9.50 -0.33 -13.14
C ARG A 63 -9.25 -0.12 -11.65
N GLU A 64 -10.05 -0.81 -10.83
CA GLU A 64 -9.82 -0.89 -9.39
C GLU A 64 -9.04 -2.14 -9.02
N VAL A 65 -8.08 -1.97 -8.11
CA VAL A 65 -7.22 -3.04 -7.58
C VAL A 65 -6.98 -2.76 -6.11
N VAL A 66 -6.83 -3.81 -5.30
CA VAL A 66 -6.47 -3.67 -3.88
C VAL A 66 -4.98 -4.01 -3.70
N TYR A 67 -4.29 -3.23 -2.88
CA TYR A 67 -2.87 -3.38 -2.60
C TYR A 67 -2.63 -3.42 -1.09
N ASP A 68 -1.63 -4.18 -0.68
CA ASP A 68 -1.04 -4.07 0.65
C ASP A 68 0.23 -3.19 0.51
N LEU A 69 0.25 -2.03 1.17
CA LEU A 69 1.39 -1.12 1.24
C LEU A 69 2.04 -1.19 2.62
N VAL A 70 3.35 -1.25 2.66
CA VAL A 70 4.14 -1.22 3.89
C VAL A 70 4.95 0.07 3.91
N ARG A 71 4.91 0.77 5.05
CA ARG A 71 5.86 1.82 5.40
C ARG A 71 6.84 1.23 6.39
N ASP A 72 8.13 1.28 6.08
CA ASP A 72 9.23 0.71 6.86
C ASP A 72 10.35 1.76 6.93
N HIS A 73 10.66 2.27 8.12
CA HIS A 73 11.65 3.35 8.34
C HIS A 73 11.52 4.55 7.39
N GLY A 74 10.27 4.93 7.05
CA GLY A 74 9.99 6.05 6.14
C GLY A 74 9.93 5.67 4.65
N ASP A 75 10.40 4.49 4.27
CA ASP A 75 10.31 3.98 2.91
C ASP A 75 8.98 3.27 2.67
N TRP A 76 8.41 3.45 1.49
CA TRP A 76 7.18 2.79 1.08
C TRP A 76 7.42 1.67 0.09
N ARG A 77 6.83 0.51 0.37
CA ARG A 77 6.87 -0.67 -0.50
C ARG A 77 5.46 -1.22 -0.70
N MET A 78 5.23 -1.81 -1.86
CA MET A 78 4.05 -2.63 -2.11
C MET A 78 4.40 -4.07 -1.73
N ALA A 79 3.62 -4.68 -0.83
CA ALA A 79 3.81 -6.04 -0.31
C ALA A 79 2.92 -7.10 -0.99
N ALA A 80 1.75 -6.69 -1.48
CA ALA A 80 0.87 -7.57 -2.24
C ALA A 80 -0.07 -6.80 -3.17
N VAL A 81 -0.54 -7.50 -4.20
CA VAL A 81 -1.63 -7.08 -5.09
C VAL A 81 -2.74 -8.11 -5.02
N TRP A 82 -3.99 -7.64 -4.97
CA TRP A 82 -5.20 -8.45 -4.97
C TRP A 82 -5.97 -8.19 -6.27
N VAL A 83 -6.05 -9.21 -7.13
CA VAL A 83 -6.65 -9.14 -8.49
C VAL A 83 -7.87 -10.03 -8.65
#